data_AF-A0A9P1M7P9-F1
#
_entry.id   AF-A0A9P1M7P9-F1
#
_cell.length_a   1.000
_cell.length_b   1.000
_cell.length_c   1.000
_cell.angle_alpha   90.00
_cell.angle_beta   90.00
_cell.angle_gamma   90.00
#
_symmetry.space_group_name_H-M   'P 1'
#
loop_
_entity.id
_entity.type
_entity.pdbx_description
1 polymer ?
#
loop_
_entity_poly.entity_id
_entity_poly.type
_entity_poly.pdbx_seq_one_letter_code
_entity_poly.pdbx_strand_id
1 'polypeptide(L)'
;MSPAHWCRFNVKQVFQKLKPKRTYTKTFDNTNPVHDSFTRLHGWKWYEMTFFAHWTPSQDTITILCLNLPDIARDGLCEALNTCASKVDLKDPYSITVFLVHQVLRLYDDSVWSIRDHVCEWESNRPREPNYGVLHEVARHAVHVSETLEVASQSIRSIQQQHQDFLDSVSRERDEDSDGDHGAANHRPVAWRKHHSPFRFPLKLVEALTCRAESNKARIQNEMQLNVEGTYNIVSCRLSIPPLRRIARFKFESASKQGKKRRR
;
A
#
# COMPACT_ATOMS: atom_id res chain seq x y z
N MET A 1 23.25 -26.65 2.93
CA MET A 1 21.89 -26.46 3.49
C MET A 1 21.04 -25.84 2.39
N SER A 2 19.89 -26.41 2.04
CA SER A 2 19.04 -25.87 0.96
C SER A 2 18.42 -24.53 1.38
N PRO A 3 18.67 -23.43 0.66
CA PRO A 3 18.02 -22.15 0.91
C PRO A 3 16.50 -22.28 0.77
N ALA A 4 15.80 -21.79 1.79
CA ALA A 4 14.37 -21.61 1.76
C ALA A 4 14.05 -20.21 2.29
N HIS A 5 13.19 -19.49 1.60
CA HIS A 5 12.70 -18.19 2.05
C HIS A 5 11.20 -18.11 1.88
N TRP A 6 10.59 -17.27 2.71
CA TRP A 6 9.17 -17.00 2.66
C TRP A 6 8.94 -15.49 2.72
N CYS A 7 7.89 -15.03 2.06
CA CYS A 7 7.47 -13.64 2.12
C CYS A 7 5.95 -13.55 2.04
N ARG A 8 5.41 -12.48 2.63
CA ARG A 8 3.98 -12.18 2.62
C ARG A 8 3.75 -10.76 2.14
N PHE A 9 2.80 -10.59 1.24
CA PHE A 9 2.39 -9.29 0.72
C PHE A 9 0.89 -9.14 0.86
N ASN A 10 0.47 -8.01 1.43
CA ASN A 10 -0.93 -7.65 1.56
C ASN A 10 -1.20 -6.44 0.68
N VAL A 11 -2.13 -6.53 -0.27
CA VAL A 11 -2.50 -5.40 -1.14
C VAL A 11 -3.95 -5.04 -0.89
N LYS A 12 -4.22 -3.77 -0.58
CA LYS A 12 -5.58 -3.24 -0.50
C LYS A 12 -6.04 -2.78 -1.88
N GLN A 13 -7.00 -3.45 -2.50
CA GLN A 13 -7.58 -2.98 -3.76
C GLN A 13 -8.87 -2.21 -3.50
N VAL A 14 -8.99 -1.03 -4.10
CA VAL A 14 -10.23 -0.26 -4.18
C VAL A 14 -10.76 -0.29 -5.62
N PHE A 15 -12.07 -0.32 -5.79
CA PHE A 15 -12.75 -0.33 -7.08
C PHE A 15 -13.51 0.98 -7.32
N GLN A 16 -13.94 1.19 -8.56
CA GLN A 16 -14.61 2.42 -9.01
C GLN A 16 -15.83 2.82 -8.16
N LYS A 17 -16.58 1.85 -7.62
CA LYS A 17 -17.79 2.14 -6.82
C LYS A 17 -17.57 1.82 -5.36
N LEU A 18 -16.98 2.76 -4.62
CA LEU A 18 -16.89 2.70 -3.17
C LEU A 18 -18.24 3.00 -2.52
N LYS A 19 -18.59 2.21 -1.50
CA LYS A 19 -19.78 2.48 -0.69
C LYS A 19 -19.38 2.68 0.77
N PRO A 20 -20.00 3.64 1.48
CA PRO A 20 -19.78 3.80 2.90
C PRO A 20 -20.18 2.51 3.62
N LYS A 21 -19.29 1.96 4.45
CA LYS A 21 -19.63 0.82 5.28
C LYS A 21 -20.61 1.31 6.34
N ARG A 22 -21.90 0.95 6.22
CA ARG A 22 -22.87 1.21 7.32
C ARG A 22 -22.32 0.55 8.58
N THR A 23 -22.24 1.35 9.63
CA THR A 23 -21.74 1.15 11.00
C THR A 23 -21.48 -0.30 11.43
N TYR A 24 -20.40 -0.50 12.18
CA TYR A 24 -19.94 -1.75 12.83
C TYR A 24 -20.95 -2.40 13.81
N THR A 25 -22.24 -2.04 13.77
CA THR A 25 -23.33 -2.61 14.58
C THR A 25 -24.16 -3.61 13.77
N LYS A 26 -23.51 -4.65 13.26
CA LYS A 26 -24.13 -5.97 13.17
C LYS A 26 -23.26 -6.89 14.01
N THR A 27 -23.88 -7.48 15.03
CA THR A 27 -23.38 -8.65 15.75
C THR A 27 -22.64 -9.56 14.79
N PHE A 28 -21.32 -9.62 14.93
CA PHE A 28 -20.49 -10.56 14.18
C PHE A 28 -20.95 -11.95 14.57
N ASP A 29 -21.65 -12.62 13.66
CA ASP A 29 -21.69 -14.07 13.67
C ASP A 29 -20.25 -14.51 13.33
N ASN A 30 -19.57 -15.11 14.31
CA ASN A 30 -18.12 -15.29 14.36
C ASN A 30 -17.59 -16.34 13.35
N THR A 31 -18.42 -16.72 12.38
CA THR A 31 -18.25 -17.86 11.47
C THR A 31 -17.83 -17.44 10.07
N ASN A 32 -17.94 -16.15 9.71
CA ASN A 32 -17.59 -15.67 8.38
C ASN A 32 -16.23 -14.94 8.38
N PRO A 33 -15.28 -15.32 7.51
CA PRO A 33 -14.01 -14.63 7.40
C PRO A 33 -14.23 -13.17 7.02
N VAL A 34 -13.63 -12.27 7.81
CA VAL A 34 -13.77 -10.79 7.76
C VAL A 34 -13.39 -10.19 6.37
N HIS A 35 -12.77 -10.97 5.50
CA HIS A 35 -12.20 -10.56 4.21
C HIS A 35 -12.89 -11.13 2.96
N ASP A 36 -14.00 -11.87 3.11
CA ASP A 36 -14.70 -12.50 1.99
C ASP A 36 -15.63 -11.52 1.21
N SER A 37 -16.19 -12.01 0.08
CA SER A 37 -17.26 -11.57 -0.82
C SER A 37 -18.04 -10.29 -0.47
N PHE A 38 -18.36 -10.09 0.81
CA PHE A 38 -19.00 -8.90 1.35
C PHE A 38 -18.19 -7.60 1.16
N THR A 39 -16.86 -7.68 1.19
CA THR A 39 -15.98 -6.51 0.99
C THR A 39 -16.10 -5.98 -0.43
N ARG A 40 -16.18 -6.87 -1.44
CA ARG A 40 -16.37 -6.49 -2.85
C ARG A 40 -17.67 -5.73 -3.08
N LEU A 41 -18.73 -6.05 -2.33
CA LEU A 41 -20.01 -5.31 -2.40
C LEU A 41 -19.88 -3.83 -1.98
N HIS A 42 -18.85 -3.53 -1.19
CA HIS A 42 -18.52 -2.18 -0.72
C HIS A 42 -17.43 -1.49 -1.55
N GLY A 43 -17.00 -2.11 -2.64
CA GLY A 43 -16.05 -1.51 -3.58
C GLY A 43 -14.59 -1.68 -3.19
N TRP A 44 -14.24 -2.67 -2.37
CA TRP A 44 -12.84 -2.95 -2.05
C TRP A 44 -12.60 -4.42 -1.72
N LYS A 45 -11.34 -4.87 -1.72
CA LYS A 45 -10.94 -6.19 -1.20
C LYS A 45 -9.48 -6.19 -0.76
N TRP A 46 -9.08 -7.23 -0.04
CA TRP A 46 -7.68 -7.50 0.29
C TRP A 46 -7.15 -8.65 -0.56
N TYR A 47 -5.90 -8.54 -1.00
CA TYR A 47 -5.12 -9.63 -1.54
C TYR A 47 -4.05 -9.98 -0.51
N GLU A 48 -4.20 -11.12 0.16
CA GLU A 48 -3.25 -11.58 1.18
C GLU A 48 -2.43 -12.75 0.63
N MET A 49 -1.34 -12.42 -0.03
CA MET A 49 -0.51 -13.37 -0.76
C MET A 49 0.63 -13.84 0.11
N THR A 50 0.87 -15.15 0.12
CA THR A 50 2.02 -15.74 0.81
C THR A 50 2.80 -16.60 -0.16
N PHE A 51 4.12 -16.48 -0.12
CA PHE A 51 5.01 -17.18 -1.02
C PHE A 51 6.08 -17.92 -0.24
N PHE A 52 6.31 -19.17 -0.62
CA PHE A 52 7.41 -20.00 -0.12
C PHE A 52 8.24 -20.45 -1.30
N ALA A 53 9.54 -20.21 -1.23
CA ALA A 53 10.49 -20.70 -2.22
C ALA A 53 11.40 -21.73 -1.55
N HIS A 54 11.58 -22.86 -2.21
CA HIS A 54 12.51 -23.91 -1.82
C HIS A 54 13.41 -24.24 -3.00
N TRP A 55 14.71 -24.22 -2.78
CA TRP A 55 15.70 -24.61 -3.78
C TRP A 55 16.32 -25.97 -3.44
N THR A 56 16.38 -26.84 -4.43
CA THR A 56 17.00 -28.16 -4.33
C THR A 56 18.19 -28.22 -5.29
N PRO A 57 19.41 -27.87 -4.82
CA PRO A 57 20.60 -27.77 -5.67
C PRO A 57 20.94 -29.08 -6.39
N SER A 58 20.74 -30.22 -5.74
CA SER A 58 21.04 -31.55 -6.28
C SER A 58 20.18 -31.94 -7.48
N GLN A 59 19.04 -31.26 -7.67
CA GLN A 59 18.10 -31.50 -8.76
C GLN A 59 18.04 -30.32 -9.74
N ASP A 60 18.77 -29.25 -9.49
CA ASP A 60 18.67 -27.97 -10.21
C ASP A 60 17.21 -27.46 -10.29
N THR A 61 16.43 -27.68 -9.23
CA THR A 61 15.01 -27.30 -9.18
C THR A 61 14.75 -26.21 -8.16
N ILE A 62 13.92 -25.24 -8.56
CA ILE A 62 13.34 -24.24 -7.65
C ILE A 62 11.84 -24.45 -7.62
N THR A 63 11.29 -24.71 -6.43
CA THR A 63 9.86 -24.84 -6.21
C THR A 63 9.34 -23.59 -5.51
N ILE A 64 8.34 -22.91 -6.09
CA ILE A 64 7.60 -21.84 -5.42
C ILE A 64 6.16 -22.28 -5.17
N LEU A 65 5.74 -22.16 -3.91
CA LEU A 65 4.35 -22.25 -3.51
C LEU A 65 3.76 -20.84 -3.37
N CYS A 66 2.78 -20.52 -4.23
CA CYS A 66 2.04 -19.26 -4.20
C CYS A 66 0.65 -19.48 -3.59
N LEU A 67 0.43 -18.99 -2.37
CA LEU A 67 -0.86 -19.08 -1.69
C LEU A 67 -1.66 -17.79 -1.89
N ASN A 68 -2.95 -17.93 -2.21
CA ASN A 68 -3.90 -16.83 -2.40
C ASN A 68 -3.49 -15.81 -3.48
N LEU A 69 -2.72 -16.25 -4.49
CA LEU A 69 -2.33 -15.41 -5.62
C LEU A 69 -3.57 -15.09 -6.49
N PRO A 70 -3.92 -13.81 -6.70
CA PRO A 70 -5.06 -13.45 -7.54
C PRO A 70 -4.87 -13.89 -8.99
N ASP A 71 -5.96 -14.24 -9.68
CA ASP A 71 -5.92 -14.74 -11.06
C ASP A 71 -5.10 -13.84 -11.99
N ILE A 72 -5.30 -12.53 -11.93
CA ILE A 72 -4.55 -11.56 -12.76
C ILE A 72 -3.03 -11.61 -12.53
N ALA A 73 -2.60 -11.85 -11.28
CA ALA A 73 -1.18 -11.95 -10.94
C ALA A 73 -0.63 -13.34 -11.26
N ARG A 74 -1.45 -14.40 -11.12
CA ARG A 74 -1.10 -15.75 -11.55
C ARG A 74 -0.89 -15.80 -13.05
N ASP A 75 -1.85 -15.31 -13.83
CA ASP A 75 -1.81 -15.36 -15.28
C ASP A 75 -0.62 -14.54 -15.81
N GLY A 76 -0.39 -13.35 -15.24
CA GLY A 76 0.80 -12.54 -15.53
C GLY A 76 2.12 -13.20 -15.12
N LEU A 77 2.15 -13.97 -14.02
CA LEU A 77 3.33 -14.74 -13.62
C LEU A 77 3.59 -15.88 -14.62
N CYS A 78 2.57 -16.65 -14.97
CA CYS A 78 2.66 -17.74 -15.94
C CYS A 78 3.13 -17.21 -17.30
N GLU A 79 2.57 -16.11 -17.78
CA GLU A 79 2.99 -15.46 -19.03
C GLU A 79 4.46 -15.01 -18.97
N ALA A 80 4.87 -14.35 -17.87
CA ALA A 80 6.24 -13.89 -17.70
C ALA A 80 7.24 -15.05 -17.67
N LEU A 81 6.91 -16.14 -16.96
CA LEU A 81 7.75 -17.34 -16.90
C LEU A 81 7.81 -18.07 -18.24
N ASN A 82 6.70 -18.19 -18.97
CA ASN A 82 6.70 -18.82 -20.29
C ASN A 82 7.51 -18.01 -21.31
N THR A 83 7.43 -16.68 -21.24
CA THR A 83 8.13 -15.78 -22.18
C THR A 83 9.62 -15.64 -21.85
N CYS A 84 9.97 -15.65 -20.56
CA CYS A 84 11.33 -15.44 -20.08
C CYS A 84 11.94 -16.70 -19.43
N ALA A 85 11.47 -17.90 -19.77
CA ALA A 85 11.94 -19.15 -19.17
C ALA A 85 13.47 -19.29 -19.21
N SER A 86 14.08 -18.89 -20.33
CA SER A 86 15.54 -18.90 -20.53
C SER A 86 16.31 -17.91 -19.66
N LYS A 87 15.64 -16.98 -18.98
CA LYS A 87 16.25 -15.99 -18.06
C LYS A 87 16.22 -16.44 -16.60
N VAL A 88 15.52 -17.53 -16.28
CA VAL A 88 15.52 -18.10 -14.93
C VAL A 88 16.82 -18.86 -14.75
N ASP A 89 17.64 -18.40 -13.81
CA ASP A 89 18.86 -19.10 -13.44
C ASP A 89 18.57 -20.03 -12.26
N LEU A 90 18.59 -21.34 -12.52
CA LEU A 90 18.31 -22.37 -11.52
C LEU A 90 19.43 -22.48 -10.45
N LYS A 91 20.59 -21.86 -10.71
CA LYS A 91 21.68 -21.71 -9.73
C LYS A 91 21.50 -20.52 -8.80
N ASP A 92 20.51 -19.66 -9.07
CA ASP A 92 20.14 -18.54 -8.21
C ASP A 92 18.71 -18.74 -7.70
N PRO A 93 18.52 -19.11 -6.41
CA PRO A 93 17.19 -19.36 -5.84
C PRO A 93 16.28 -18.12 -5.83
N TYR A 94 16.83 -16.92 -6.04
CA TYR A 94 16.08 -15.67 -6.09
C TYR A 94 15.69 -15.26 -7.51
N SER A 95 16.22 -15.92 -8.55
CA SER A 95 15.98 -15.58 -9.96
C SER A 95 14.51 -15.65 -10.37
N ILE A 96 13.73 -16.53 -9.74
CA ILE A 96 12.29 -16.63 -9.96
C ILE A 96 11.49 -15.67 -9.05
N THR A 97 12.04 -15.32 -7.88
CA THR A 97 11.40 -14.42 -6.91
C THR A 97 11.22 -13.01 -7.47
N VAL A 98 12.12 -12.54 -8.33
CA VAL A 98 11.97 -11.22 -8.97
C VAL A 98 10.70 -11.13 -9.83
N PHE A 99 10.36 -12.18 -10.59
CA PHE A 99 9.14 -12.20 -11.42
C PHE A 99 7.88 -12.10 -10.57
N LEU A 100 7.86 -12.80 -9.43
CA LEU A 100 6.78 -12.75 -8.45
C LEU A 100 6.63 -11.34 -7.85
N VAL A 101 7.75 -10.73 -7.41
CA VAL A 101 7.74 -9.36 -6.90
C VAL A 101 7.19 -8.39 -7.94
N HIS A 102 7.54 -8.55 -9.22
CA HIS A 102 6.97 -7.73 -10.29
C HIS A 102 5.45 -7.84 -10.41
N GLN A 103 4.87 -9.04 -10.30
CA GLN A 103 3.41 -9.19 -10.34
C GLN A 103 2.73 -8.58 -9.11
N VAL A 104 3.35 -8.69 -7.93
CA VAL A 104 2.87 -8.01 -6.72
C VAL A 104 2.92 -6.49 -6.87
N LEU A 105 3.97 -5.93 -7.49
CA LEU A 105 4.09 -4.50 -7.71
C LEU A 105 3.03 -3.94 -8.66
N ARG A 106 2.57 -4.73 -9.65
CA ARG A 106 1.44 -4.32 -10.50
C ARG A 106 0.16 -4.17 -9.69
N LEU A 107 -0.11 -5.07 -8.75
CA LEU A 107 -1.25 -4.96 -7.85
C LEU A 107 -1.15 -3.72 -6.95
N TYR A 108 0.05 -3.38 -6.48
CA TYR A 108 0.27 -2.14 -5.73
C TYR A 108 0.11 -0.88 -6.60
N ASP A 109 0.58 -0.89 -7.84
CA ASP A 109 0.38 0.23 -8.77
C ASP A 109 -1.12 0.48 -8.99
N ASP A 110 -1.89 -0.56 -9.34
CA ASP A 110 -3.34 -0.51 -9.49
C ASP A 110 -4.04 0.00 -8.22
N SER A 111 -3.58 -0.44 -7.06
CA SER A 111 -4.08 -0.01 -5.76
C SER A 111 -3.86 1.49 -5.53
N VAL A 112 -2.65 2.00 -5.76
CA VAL A 112 -2.31 3.43 -5.61
C VAL A 112 -3.09 4.30 -6.59
N TRP A 113 -3.18 3.87 -7.85
CA TRP A 113 -3.93 4.62 -8.87
C TRP A 113 -5.42 4.63 -8.57
N SER A 114 -5.99 3.53 -8.07
CA SER A 114 -7.40 3.51 -7.69
C SER A 114 -7.73 4.55 -6.62
N ILE A 115 -6.87 4.75 -5.62
CA ILE A 115 -7.04 5.83 -4.63
C ILE A 115 -6.91 7.19 -5.30
N ARG A 116 -5.89 7.40 -6.16
CA ARG A 116 -5.73 8.66 -6.90
C ARG A 116 -7.00 9.02 -7.65
N ASP A 117 -7.59 8.05 -8.34
CA ASP A 117 -8.77 8.29 -9.18
C ASP A 117 -9.96 8.74 -8.34
N HIS A 118 -10.19 8.12 -7.17
CA HIS A 118 -11.19 8.58 -6.20
C HIS A 118 -10.91 10.00 -5.69
N VAL A 119 -9.64 10.33 -5.40
CA VAL A 119 -9.25 11.68 -4.97
C VAL A 119 -9.53 12.70 -6.08
N CYS A 120 -9.11 12.42 -7.31
CA CYS A 120 -9.34 13.29 -8.46
C CYS A 120 -10.82 13.48 -8.78
N GLU A 121 -11.63 12.42 -8.67
CA GLU A 121 -13.08 12.50 -8.83
C GLU A 121 -13.70 13.44 -7.80
N TRP A 122 -13.21 13.41 -6.56
CA TRP A 122 -13.67 14.31 -5.52
C TRP A 122 -13.25 15.76 -5.74
N GLU A 123 -11.97 15.98 -6.06
CA GLU A 123 -11.41 17.31 -6.34
C GLU A 123 -12.11 18.00 -7.53
N SER A 124 -12.51 17.23 -8.55
CA SER A 124 -13.17 17.75 -9.75
C SER A 124 -14.64 18.07 -9.55
N ASN A 125 -15.35 17.30 -8.72
CA ASN A 125 -16.80 17.44 -8.55
C ASN A 125 -17.23 18.20 -7.29
N ARG A 126 -16.27 18.60 -6.42
CA ARG A 126 -16.45 19.28 -5.10
C ARG A 126 -17.91 19.71 -4.84
N PRO A 127 -18.74 18.78 -4.34
CA PRO A 127 -20.17 19.03 -4.21
C PRO A 127 -20.41 20.06 -3.09
N ARG A 128 -21.49 20.85 -3.23
CA ARG A 128 -21.93 21.78 -2.17
C ARG A 128 -22.24 21.06 -0.86
N GLU A 129 -22.75 19.83 -0.95
CA GLU A 129 -22.98 18.92 0.18
C GLU A 129 -22.17 17.63 -0.03
N PRO A 130 -20.98 17.53 0.55
CA PRO A 130 -20.14 16.35 0.41
C PRO A 130 -20.71 15.11 1.11
N ASN A 131 -20.68 13.98 0.40
CA ASN A 131 -20.89 12.66 1.00
C ASN A 131 -19.68 12.27 1.87
N TYR A 132 -19.64 12.76 3.11
CA TYR A 132 -18.57 12.49 4.07
C TYR A 132 -18.33 11.00 4.33
N GLY A 133 -19.37 10.16 4.20
CA GLY A 133 -19.23 8.72 4.38
C GLY A 133 -18.30 8.10 3.35
N VAL A 134 -18.49 8.45 2.07
CA VAL A 134 -17.58 7.99 0.99
C VAL A 134 -16.21 8.62 1.13
N LEU A 135 -16.14 9.92 1.44
CA LEU A 135 -14.88 10.63 1.61
C LEU A 135 -13.99 10.00 2.69
N HIS A 136 -14.60 9.64 3.83
CA HIS A 136 -13.91 8.96 4.92
C HIS A 136 -13.48 7.53 4.54
N GLU A 137 -14.26 6.84 3.70
CA GLU A 137 -13.84 5.52 3.19
C GLU A 137 -12.61 5.61 2.28
N VAL A 138 -12.57 6.60 1.38
CA VAL A 138 -11.38 6.86 0.55
C VAL A 138 -10.18 7.16 1.43
N ALA A 139 -10.34 8.03 2.44
CA ALA A 139 -9.26 8.35 3.38
C ALA A 139 -8.76 7.13 4.16
N ARG A 140 -9.67 6.30 4.67
CA ARG A 140 -9.33 5.05 5.35
C ARG A 140 -8.56 4.10 4.44
N HIS A 141 -8.99 3.95 3.19
CA HIS A 141 -8.31 3.09 2.24
C HIS A 141 -6.97 3.64 1.79
N ALA A 142 -6.81 4.96 1.65
CA ALA A 142 -5.53 5.60 1.38
C ALA A 142 -4.50 5.28 2.48
N VAL A 143 -4.92 5.34 3.76
CA VAL A 143 -4.08 4.94 4.89
C VAL A 143 -3.64 3.48 4.77
N HIS A 144 -4.56 2.56 4.53
CA HIS A 144 -4.22 1.13 4.38
C HIS A 144 -3.29 0.84 3.20
N VAL A 145 -3.50 1.50 2.06
CA VAL A 145 -2.62 1.35 0.89
C VAL A 145 -1.20 1.78 1.25
N SER A 146 -1.05 2.96 1.86
CA SER A 146 0.23 3.45 2.36
C SER A 146 0.93 2.49 3.33
N GLU A 147 0.22 2.03 4.37
CA GLU A 147 0.74 1.09 5.37
C GLU A 147 1.30 -0.17 4.70
N THR A 148 0.54 -0.74 3.77
CA THR A 148 0.92 -1.99 3.12
C THR A 148 2.10 -1.83 2.15
N LEU A 149 2.23 -0.68 1.50
CA LEU A 149 3.38 -0.35 0.66
C LEU A 149 4.67 -0.20 1.48
N GLU A 150 4.59 0.39 2.67
CA GLU A 150 5.74 0.51 3.56
C GLU A 150 6.25 -0.87 3.99
N VAL A 151 5.35 -1.77 4.39
CA VAL A 151 5.68 -3.16 4.70
C VAL A 151 6.24 -3.91 3.49
N ALA A 152 5.70 -3.67 2.28
CA ALA A 152 6.20 -4.26 1.06
C ALA A 152 7.63 -3.79 0.74
N SER A 153 7.91 -2.50 0.92
CA SER A 153 9.26 -1.94 0.76
C SER A 153 10.26 -2.59 1.71
N GLN A 154 9.91 -2.75 2.98
CA GLN A 154 10.75 -3.47 3.95
C GLN A 154 10.97 -4.93 3.54
N SER A 155 9.91 -5.63 3.10
CA SER A 155 9.99 -7.02 2.65
C SER A 155 10.91 -7.19 1.43
N ILE A 156 10.82 -6.29 0.45
CA ILE A 156 11.69 -6.31 -0.74
C ILE A 156 13.14 -6.01 -0.36
N ARG A 157 13.40 -5.08 0.58
CA ARG A 157 14.75 -4.85 1.12
C ARG A 157 15.32 -6.09 1.79
N SER A 158 14.52 -6.80 2.59
CA SER A 158 14.94 -8.06 3.21
C SER A 158 15.27 -9.12 2.17
N ILE A 159 14.44 -9.30 1.14
CA ILE A 159 14.73 -10.23 0.04
C ILE A 159 16.02 -9.84 -0.68
N GLN A 160 16.22 -8.55 -0.96
CA GLN A 160 17.43 -8.05 -1.59
C GLN A 160 18.67 -8.34 -0.73
N GLN A 161 18.59 -8.14 0.59
CA GLN A 161 19.69 -8.43 1.51
C GLN A 161 19.99 -9.94 1.54
N GLN A 162 18.97 -10.80 1.64
CA GLN A 162 19.16 -12.24 1.62
C GLN A 162 19.79 -12.74 0.31
N HIS A 163 19.41 -12.15 -0.84
CA HIS A 163 20.04 -12.43 -2.12
C HIS A 163 21.52 -12.04 -2.13
N GLN A 164 21.86 -10.89 -1.54
CA GLN A 164 23.23 -10.43 -1.42
C GLN A 164 24.07 -11.36 -0.52
N ASP A 165 23.53 -11.75 0.62
CA ASP A 165 24.16 -12.69 1.56
C ASP A 165 24.43 -14.05 0.89
N PHE A 166 23.48 -14.53 0.07
CA PHE A 166 23.64 -15.74 -0.73
C PHE A 166 24.75 -15.62 -1.79
N LEU A 167 24.81 -14.51 -2.53
CA LEU A 167 25.89 -14.31 -3.51
C LEU A 167 27.27 -14.23 -2.82
N ASP A 168 27.32 -13.65 -1.62
CA ASP A 168 28.54 -13.57 -0.83
C ASP A 168 28.97 -14.94 -0.30
N SER A 169 28.03 -15.80 0.14
CA SER A 169 28.38 -17.16 0.55
C SER A 169 28.92 -18.00 -0.59
N VAL A 170 28.29 -17.93 -1.78
CA VAL A 170 28.74 -18.64 -2.99
C VAL A 170 30.13 -18.17 -3.45
N SER A 171 30.44 -16.88 -3.25
CA SER A 171 31.76 -16.36 -3.58
C SER A 171 32.85 -16.94 -2.68
N ARG A 172 32.58 -17.05 -1.37
CA ARG A 172 33.55 -17.54 -0.37
C ARG A 172 33.86 -19.02 -0.52
N GLU A 173 32.84 -19.86 -0.77
CA GLU A 173 33.04 -21.30 -1.00
C GLU A 173 33.99 -21.57 -2.20
N ARG A 174 33.97 -20.71 -3.21
CA ARG A 174 34.80 -20.87 -4.42
C ARG A 174 36.27 -20.48 -4.22
N ASP A 175 36.53 -19.52 -3.33
CA ASP A 175 37.88 -19.06 -3.02
C ASP A 175 38.64 -20.09 -2.16
N GLU A 176 37.94 -20.85 -1.32
CA GLU A 176 38.52 -21.91 -0.48
C GLU A 176 38.91 -23.18 -1.27
N ASP A 177 38.23 -23.48 -2.38
CA ASP A 177 38.53 -24.61 -3.27
C ASP A 177 39.69 -24.33 -4.27
N SER A 178 40.25 -23.12 -4.31
CA SER A 178 41.17 -22.65 -5.36
C SER A 178 42.66 -22.69 -4.99
N ASP A 179 43.08 -23.49 -4.00
CA ASP A 179 44.50 -23.67 -3.60
C ASP A 179 45.33 -24.50 -4.63
N GLY A 180 44.77 -24.75 -5.82
CA GLY A 180 45.38 -25.46 -6.95
C GLY A 180 45.43 -24.60 -8.21
N ASP A 181 46.63 -24.10 -8.48
CA ASP A 181 47.23 -23.62 -9.72
C ASP A 181 46.39 -23.59 -11.05
N HIS A 182 46.41 -22.43 -11.72
CA HIS A 182 45.99 -22.10 -13.11
C HIS A 182 44.48 -21.93 -13.42
N GLY A 183 43.97 -20.68 -13.36
CA GLY A 183 42.61 -20.40 -13.88
C GLY A 183 42.08 -18.96 -13.89
N ALA A 184 42.89 -17.93 -14.19
CA ALA A 184 42.50 -16.51 -14.14
C ALA A 184 41.37 -16.03 -15.11
N ALA A 185 40.72 -16.93 -15.87
CA ALA A 185 39.79 -16.54 -16.94
C ALA A 185 38.29 -16.58 -16.57
N ASN A 186 37.88 -17.18 -15.44
CA ASN A 186 36.45 -17.48 -15.16
C ASN A 186 35.83 -16.80 -13.93
N HIS A 187 36.51 -15.85 -13.27
CA HIS A 187 36.00 -15.18 -12.06
C HIS A 187 34.97 -14.06 -12.31
N ARG A 188 34.70 -13.69 -13.56
CA ARG A 188 33.79 -12.57 -13.89
C ARG A 188 32.29 -12.79 -13.59
N PRO A 189 31.69 -14.01 -13.62
CA PRO A 189 30.23 -14.17 -13.52
C PRO A 189 29.59 -13.77 -12.18
N VAL A 190 30.31 -13.91 -11.07
CA VAL A 190 29.74 -13.67 -9.71
C VAL A 190 29.93 -12.22 -9.30
N ALA A 191 31.09 -11.63 -9.62
CA ALA A 191 31.36 -10.22 -9.36
C ALA A 191 30.37 -9.27 -10.07
N TRP A 192 29.97 -9.56 -11.32
CA TRP A 192 28.97 -8.72 -12.00
C TRP A 192 27.57 -8.84 -11.35
N ARG A 193 27.17 -10.05 -10.92
CA ARG A 193 25.87 -10.29 -10.26
C ARG A 193 25.78 -9.57 -8.93
N LYS A 194 26.89 -9.54 -8.18
CA LYS A 194 27.03 -8.81 -6.92
C LYS A 194 26.71 -7.32 -7.04
N HIS A 195 26.99 -6.70 -8.20
CA HIS A 195 26.71 -5.27 -8.42
C HIS A 195 25.31 -4.99 -9.03
N HIS A 196 24.68 -6.02 -9.61
CA HIS A 196 23.39 -5.92 -10.30
C HIS A 196 22.34 -6.79 -9.62
N SER A 197 21.92 -6.41 -8.40
CA SER A 197 20.78 -7.08 -7.77
C SER A 197 19.50 -6.85 -8.59
N PRO A 198 18.78 -7.92 -8.98
CA PRO A 198 17.54 -7.83 -9.76
C PRO A 198 16.42 -7.15 -8.97
N PHE A 199 16.57 -6.99 -7.64
CA PHE A 199 15.60 -6.34 -6.76
C PHE A 199 15.76 -4.82 -6.68
N ARG A 200 16.84 -4.23 -7.22
CA ARG A 200 17.06 -2.77 -7.18
C ARG A 200 15.92 -1.99 -7.85
N PHE A 201 15.49 -2.43 -9.03
CA PHE A 201 14.37 -1.79 -9.74
C PHE A 201 13.04 -1.98 -9.00
N PRO A 202 12.64 -3.22 -8.63
CA PRO A 202 11.46 -3.44 -7.78
C PRO A 202 11.43 -2.59 -6.51
N LEU A 203 12.56 -2.49 -5.80
CA LEU A 203 12.67 -1.68 -4.59
C LEU A 203 12.44 -0.19 -4.88
N LYS A 204 13.06 0.35 -5.94
CA LYS A 204 12.86 1.76 -6.31
C LYS A 204 11.42 2.02 -6.75
N LEU A 205 10.79 1.07 -7.41
CA LEU A 205 9.39 1.18 -7.83
C LEU A 205 8.44 1.22 -6.63
N VAL A 206 8.61 0.30 -5.66
CA VAL A 206 7.76 0.33 -4.45
C VAL A 206 7.97 1.60 -3.63
N GLU A 207 9.21 2.09 -3.49
CA GLU A 207 9.50 3.37 -2.82
C GLU A 207 8.77 4.54 -3.51
N ALA A 208 8.79 4.58 -4.84
CA ALA A 208 8.07 5.60 -5.61
C ALA A 208 6.55 5.50 -5.43
N LEU A 209 6.00 4.27 -5.38
CA LEU A 209 4.58 4.03 -5.09
C LEU A 209 4.21 4.48 -3.68
N THR A 210 5.07 4.23 -2.68
CA THR A 210 4.89 4.72 -1.30
C THR A 210 4.78 6.25 -1.28
N CYS A 211 5.70 6.96 -1.96
CA CYS A 211 5.62 8.42 -2.03
C CYS A 211 4.31 8.92 -2.66
N ARG A 212 3.82 8.25 -3.69
CA ARG A 212 2.52 8.59 -4.30
C ARG A 212 1.34 8.29 -3.38
N ALA A 213 1.36 7.16 -2.67
CA ALA A 213 0.33 6.81 -1.71
C ALA A 213 0.24 7.86 -0.59
N GLU A 214 1.38 8.31 -0.05
CA GLU A 214 1.43 9.39 0.94
C GLU A 214 0.91 10.73 0.37
N SER A 215 1.23 11.05 -0.89
CA SER A 215 0.66 12.23 -1.55
C SER A 215 -0.86 12.15 -1.68
N ASN A 216 -1.39 11.00 -2.11
CA ASN A 216 -2.85 10.79 -2.22
C ASN A 216 -3.54 10.86 -0.84
N LYS A 217 -2.92 10.28 0.18
CA LYS A 217 -3.37 10.34 1.58
C LYS A 217 -3.38 11.78 2.12
N ALA A 218 -2.36 12.59 1.83
CA ALA A 218 -2.35 13.99 2.21
C ALA A 218 -3.43 14.80 1.46
N ARG A 219 -3.63 14.54 0.16
CA ARG A 219 -4.67 15.20 -0.64
C ARG A 219 -6.07 14.94 -0.09
N ILE A 220 -6.40 13.68 0.20
CA ILE A 220 -7.73 13.35 0.73
C ILE A 220 -7.96 13.91 2.14
N GLN A 221 -6.90 14.02 2.96
CA GLN A 221 -6.97 14.70 4.25
C GLN A 221 -7.28 16.19 4.11
N ASN A 222 -6.67 16.87 3.14
CA ASN A 222 -6.98 18.27 2.85
C ASN A 222 -8.44 18.44 2.41
N GLU A 223 -8.95 17.55 1.56
CA GLU A 223 -10.36 17.58 1.15
C GLU A 223 -11.31 17.37 2.33
N MET A 224 -10.97 16.52 3.31
CA MET A 224 -11.76 16.39 4.54
C MET A 224 -11.76 17.68 5.36
N GLN A 225 -10.61 18.36 5.49
CA GLN A 225 -10.49 19.61 6.25
C GLN A 225 -11.25 20.77 5.59
N LEU A 226 -11.11 20.97 4.28
CA LEU A 226 -11.82 22.02 3.54
C LEU A 226 -13.35 21.88 3.67
N ASN A 227 -13.86 20.64 3.62
CA ASN A 227 -15.29 20.39 3.75
C ASN A 227 -15.80 20.60 5.19
N VAL A 228 -14.95 20.50 6.20
CA VAL A 228 -15.30 20.88 7.58
C VAL A 228 -15.36 22.41 7.69
N GLU A 229 -14.34 23.12 7.20
CA GLU A 229 -14.29 24.59 7.27
C GLU A 229 -15.40 25.28 6.45
N GLY A 230 -15.82 24.70 5.33
CA GLY A 230 -16.92 25.24 4.52
C GLY A 230 -18.33 25.03 5.11
N THR A 231 -18.49 24.06 6.02
CA THR A 231 -19.80 23.68 6.59
C THR A 231 -20.05 24.34 7.95
N TYR A 232 -18.99 24.68 8.67
CA TYR A 232 -19.08 25.46 9.89
C TYR A 232 -18.63 26.89 9.61
N ASN A 233 -19.53 27.87 9.71
CA ASN A 233 -19.11 29.24 10.00
C ASN A 233 -18.35 29.20 11.34
N ILE A 234 -17.03 29.07 11.29
CA ILE A 234 -16.19 29.14 12.49
C ILE A 234 -16.24 30.60 12.97
N VAL A 235 -17.23 30.88 13.82
CA VAL A 235 -17.22 32.08 14.66
C VAL A 235 -16.16 31.83 15.73
N SER A 236 -14.96 32.33 15.51
CA SER A 236 -13.93 32.40 16.55
C SER A 236 -14.38 33.44 17.59
N CYS A 237 -15.16 33.00 18.59
CA CYS A 237 -15.43 33.80 19.77
C CYS A 237 -14.23 33.72 20.72
N ARG A 238 -13.35 34.73 20.68
CA ARG A 238 -12.38 34.97 21.75
C ARG A 238 -13.14 35.42 23.00
N LEU A 239 -13.43 34.48 23.90
CA LEU A 239 -13.82 34.79 25.28
C LEU A 239 -12.58 35.31 26.02
N SER A 240 -12.39 36.62 26.03
CA SER A 240 -11.48 37.26 26.96
C SER A 240 -12.14 37.26 28.33
N ILE A 241 -11.79 36.29 29.17
CA ILE A 241 -12.24 36.24 30.57
C ILE A 241 -11.60 37.44 31.29
N PRO A 242 -12.37 38.45 31.75
CA PRO A 242 -11.81 39.48 32.61
C PRO A 242 -11.53 38.89 33.98
N PRO A 243 -10.47 39.32 34.69
CA PRO A 243 -10.21 38.84 36.04
C PRO A 243 -11.39 39.17 36.96
N LEU A 244 -11.86 38.15 37.68
CA LEU A 244 -13.00 38.15 38.60
C LEU A 244 -12.97 39.34 39.58
N ARG A 245 -13.74 40.40 39.31
CA ARG A 245 -14.20 41.33 40.35
C ARG A 245 -15.61 41.86 40.06
N ARG A 246 -16.52 41.48 40.98
CA ARG A 246 -17.81 42.08 41.38
C ARG A 246 -18.98 42.06 40.37
N ILE A 247 -19.96 41.24 40.75
CA ILE A 247 -21.43 41.38 40.63
C ILE A 247 -21.90 42.62 39.86
N ALA A 248 -22.51 42.41 38.68
CA ALA A 248 -23.47 43.35 38.12
C ALA A 248 -24.53 42.59 37.29
N ARG A 249 -25.77 43.09 37.41
CA ARG A 249 -27.03 42.46 36.99
C ARG A 249 -27.11 42.22 35.48
N PHE A 250 -27.64 41.06 35.09
CA PHE A 250 -28.14 40.83 33.73
C PHE A 250 -29.36 41.73 33.49
N LYS A 251 -29.22 42.70 32.58
CA LYS A 251 -30.35 43.33 31.87
C LYS A 251 -30.42 42.69 30.49
N PHE A 252 -31.51 41.99 30.21
CA PHE A 252 -31.87 41.60 28.85
C PHE A 252 -32.56 42.81 28.19
N GLU A 253 -31.93 43.43 27.21
CA GLU A 253 -32.56 44.43 26.34
C GLU A 253 -32.74 43.83 24.95
N SER A 254 -33.96 43.37 24.68
CA SER A 254 -34.39 42.96 23.34
C SER A 254 -34.75 44.21 22.53
N ALA A 255 -33.88 44.62 21.60
CA ALA A 255 -34.18 45.70 20.66
C ALA A 255 -34.72 45.13 19.33
N SER A 256 -36.04 44.95 19.25
CA SER A 256 -36.76 44.85 17.98
C SER A 256 -37.49 46.18 17.75
N LYS A 257 -36.99 47.00 16.83
CA LYS A 257 -37.66 48.23 16.38
C LYS A 257 -38.90 47.85 15.54
N GLN A 258 -40.08 48.12 16.09
CA GLN A 258 -41.30 48.31 15.29
C GLN A 258 -41.24 49.66 14.57
N GLY A 259 -41.24 49.64 13.23
CA GLY A 259 -41.71 50.74 12.41
C GLY A 259 -43.18 50.50 12.05
N LYS A 260 -44.06 51.36 12.56
CA LYS A 260 -45.54 51.30 12.49
C LYS A 260 -46.03 52.53 11.73
N LYS A 261 -47.02 52.37 10.83
CA LYS A 261 -48.10 53.32 10.41
C LYS A 261 -48.40 53.20 8.89
N ARG A 262 -49.64 53.29 8.38
CA ARG A 262 -51.01 53.44 8.93
C ARG A 262 -52.01 53.31 7.75
N ARG A 263 -53.13 52.60 7.99
CA ARG A 263 -54.54 52.89 7.64
C ARG A 263 -54.86 53.81 6.43
N ARG A 264 -55.76 53.36 5.55
CA ARG A 264 -57.24 53.42 5.73
C ARG A 264 -57.90 52.28 4.98
#